data_AF-A0A6I9Z2U2-F1
#
_entry.id   AF-A0A6I9Z2U2-F1
#
_cell.length_a   1.000
_cell.length_b   1.000
_cell.length_c   1.000
_cell.angle_alpha   90.00
_cell.angle_beta   90.00
_cell.angle_gamma   90.00
#
_symmetry.space_group_name_H-M   'P 1'
#
loop_
_entity.id
_entity.type
_entity.pdbx_description
1 polymer ?
#
loop_
_entity_poly.entity_id
_entity_poly.type
_entity_poly.pdbx_seq_one_letter_code
_entity_poly.pdbx_strand_id
1 'polypeptide(L)'
;MGKETPGKKEGCDCKRFLKNNWLLLSTILAVVLGIGLGLAVREYGNLSNLDKFYFAFPGEVLMRMLKLIILPLIISSMITGVAALDSSVSGKIGLRAVVYYFFTTALAVILGIVLVVTIKPGVSQKADEIGRMGSTPEVSTVDAMLDLIRNMFPENLVQACFQQVDSIFVFINRRSVKFWHLLM
;
A
#
# COMPACT_ATOMS: atom_id res chain seq x y z
N MET A 1 67.83 -11.41 -20.30
CA MET A 1 67.56 -10.47 -19.18
C MET A 1 66.60 -9.42 -19.74
N GLY A 2 65.28 -9.68 -19.80
CA GLY A 2 64.30 -9.26 -18.76
C GLY A 2 64.15 -7.73 -18.76
N LYS A 3 62.99 -7.08 -18.97
CA LYS A 3 61.59 -7.46 -18.70
C LYS A 3 60.65 -6.54 -19.53
N GLU A 4 59.65 -7.10 -20.20
CA GLU A 4 58.20 -7.05 -19.87
C GLU A 4 57.47 -5.72 -20.17
N THR A 5 56.60 -5.75 -21.18
CA THR A 5 55.38 -4.92 -21.32
C THR A 5 54.37 -5.32 -20.24
N PRO A 6 53.70 -4.38 -19.56
CA PRO A 6 52.24 -4.19 -19.74
C PRO A 6 51.80 -2.74 -19.39
N GLY A 7 50.58 -2.24 -19.55
CA GLY A 7 49.28 -2.82 -19.81
C GLY A 7 48.21 -1.73 -19.74
N LYS A 8 47.20 -1.89 -20.57
CA LYS A 8 45.94 -1.13 -20.65
C LYS A 8 45.29 -0.98 -19.26
N LYS A 9 45.06 0.24 -18.77
CA LYS A 9 44.16 0.49 -17.63
C LYS A 9 42.80 0.94 -18.16
N GLU A 10 41.91 -0.01 -18.38
CA GLU A 10 40.47 0.24 -18.45
C GLU A 10 40.02 0.65 -17.03
N GLY A 11 40.11 1.96 -16.75
CA GLY A 11 39.52 2.54 -15.55
C GLY A 11 38.01 2.42 -15.66
N CYS A 12 37.43 1.56 -14.83
CA CYS A 12 36.01 1.27 -14.79
C CYS A 12 35.18 2.56 -14.85
N ASP A 13 34.29 2.65 -15.85
CA ASP A 13 33.32 3.72 -16.09
C ASP A 13 32.22 3.77 -15.00
N CYS A 14 32.57 3.34 -13.79
CA CYS A 14 31.69 3.18 -12.64
C CYS A 14 31.21 4.53 -12.13
N LYS A 15 32.03 5.59 -12.21
CA LYS A 15 31.67 6.93 -11.74
C LYS A 15 30.68 7.64 -12.68
N ARG A 16 30.79 7.39 -14.00
CA ARG A 16 29.83 7.89 -15.00
C ARG A 16 28.52 7.12 -14.93
N PHE A 17 28.61 5.80 -14.77
CA PHE A 17 27.45 4.94 -14.53
C PHE A 17 26.72 5.27 -13.21
N LEU A 18 27.46 5.57 -12.13
CA LEU A 18 26.90 6.05 -10.85
C LEU A 18 26.17 7.38 -11.01
N LYS A 19 26.71 8.29 -11.82
CA LYS A 19 26.11 9.60 -12.04
C LYS A 19 24.86 9.52 -12.91
N ASN A 20 24.83 8.61 -13.88
CA ASN A 20 23.67 8.37 -14.73
C ASN A 20 22.50 7.70 -13.98
N ASN A 21 22.79 6.86 -12.97
CA ASN A 21 21.78 6.11 -12.21
C ASN A 21 21.67 6.55 -10.74
N TRP A 22 22.04 7.80 -10.44
CA TRP A 22 22.16 8.30 -9.08
C TRP A 22 20.86 8.18 -8.28
N LEU A 23 19.70 8.45 -8.90
CA LEU A 23 18.40 8.36 -8.23
C LEU A 23 18.06 6.93 -7.81
N LEU A 24 18.29 5.95 -8.70
CA LEU A 24 18.02 4.53 -8.41
C LEU A 24 18.96 4.00 -7.32
N LEU A 25 20.23 4.40 -7.34
CA LEU A 25 21.18 4.02 -6.30
C LEU A 25 20.81 4.65 -4.94
N SER A 26 20.34 5.90 -4.95
CA SER A 26 19.90 6.59 -3.74
C SER A 26 18.67 5.94 -3.10
N THR A 27 17.70 5.46 -3.89
CA THR A 27 16.51 4.80 -3.34
C THR A 27 16.84 3.43 -2.76
N ILE A 28 17.66 2.64 -3.44
CA ILE A 28 18.11 1.33 -2.94
C ILE A 28 18.92 1.52 -1.65
N LEU A 29 19.85 2.46 -1.63
CA LEU A 29 20.65 2.75 -0.43
C LEU A 29 19.78 3.23 0.74
N ALA A 30 18.79 4.09 0.48
CA ALA A 30 17.86 4.57 1.51
C ALA A 30 17.02 3.43 2.11
N VAL A 31 16.55 2.47 1.31
CA VAL A 31 15.80 1.31 1.81
C VAL A 31 16.70 0.42 2.67
N VAL A 32 17.92 0.12 2.20
CA VAL A 32 18.87 -0.72 2.96
C VAL A 32 19.25 -0.06 4.29
N LEU A 33 19.56 1.24 4.28
CA LEU A 33 19.84 2.00 5.49
C LEU A 33 18.62 2.10 6.41
N GLY A 34 17.41 2.27 5.86
CA GLY A 34 16.16 2.31 6.63
C GLY A 34 15.88 1.00 7.36
N ILE A 35 16.06 -0.14 6.68
CA ILE A 35 15.93 -1.47 7.30
C ILE A 35 17.02 -1.66 8.37
N GLY A 36 18.27 -1.30 8.06
CA GLY A 36 19.39 -1.40 9.01
C GLY A 36 19.16 -0.58 10.29
N LEU A 37 18.75 0.67 10.15
CA LEU A 37 18.37 1.54 11.27
C LEU A 37 17.17 0.98 12.04
N GLY A 38 16.15 0.45 11.34
CA GLY A 38 14.99 -0.16 11.97
C GLY A 38 15.32 -1.39 12.82
N LEU A 39 16.24 -2.24 12.35
CA LEU A 39 16.73 -3.40 13.10
C LEU A 39 17.62 -2.98 14.28
N ALA A 40 18.51 -2.00 14.08
CA ALA A 40 19.36 -1.48 15.16
C ALA A 40 18.51 -0.86 16.28
N VAL A 41 17.50 -0.05 15.95
CA VAL A 41 16.57 0.51 16.94
C VAL A 41 15.78 -0.60 17.65
N ARG A 42 15.46 -1.71 16.97
CA ARG A 42 14.79 -2.86 17.57
C ARG A 42 15.67 -3.62 18.57
N GLU A 43 16.95 -3.77 18.29
CA GLU A 43 17.89 -4.51 19.16
C GLU A 43 18.42 -3.67 20.33
N TYR A 44 18.67 -2.37 20.13
CA TYR A 44 19.24 -1.48 21.14
C TYR A 44 18.21 -0.63 21.90
N GLY A 45 16.94 -0.61 21.47
CA GLY A 45 15.93 0.33 21.93
C GLY A 45 15.19 -0.07 23.20
N ASN A 46 15.75 0.25 24.37
CA ASN A 46 15.00 0.42 25.63
C ASN A 46 14.41 1.84 25.72
N LEU A 47 13.86 2.35 24.59
CA LEU A 47 13.50 3.75 24.41
C LEU A 47 11.98 3.96 24.43
N SER A 48 11.61 5.00 25.18
CA SER A 48 10.25 5.47 25.43
C SER A 48 9.48 5.77 24.14
N ASN A 49 8.14 5.71 24.19
CA ASN A 49 7.24 5.89 23.04
C ASN A 49 7.44 7.20 22.26
N LEU A 50 8.08 8.21 22.86
CA LEU A 50 8.29 9.53 22.27
C LEU A 50 9.35 9.53 21.15
N ASP A 51 10.46 8.80 21.30
CA ASP A 51 11.55 8.79 20.30
C ASP A 51 11.13 8.09 18.99
N LYS A 52 10.24 7.10 19.11
CA LYS A 52 9.65 6.40 17.96
C LYS A 52 8.77 7.33 17.12
N PHE A 53 8.05 8.25 17.76
CA PHE A 53 7.19 9.20 17.07
C PHE A 53 8.00 10.19 16.23
N TYR A 54 9.10 10.74 16.78
CA TYR A 54 9.99 11.64 16.02
C TYR A 54 10.66 10.95 14.83
N PHE A 55 11.02 9.67 14.95
CA PHE A 55 11.62 8.91 13.85
C PHE A 55 10.61 8.57 12.73
N ALA A 56 9.34 8.34 13.06
CA ALA A 56 8.29 8.03 12.09
C ALA A 56 7.76 9.28 11.35
N PHE A 57 7.87 10.46 11.96
CA PHE A 57 7.37 11.73 11.43
C PHE A 57 7.74 12.02 9.96
N PRO A 58 9.01 11.93 9.51
CA PRO A 58 9.35 12.18 8.10
C PRO A 58 8.68 11.20 7.12
N GLY A 59 8.49 9.95 7.54
CA GLY A 59 7.78 8.94 6.74
C GLY A 59 6.28 9.24 6.63
N GLU A 60 5.66 9.68 7.72
CA GLU A 60 4.26 10.10 7.70
C GLU A 60 4.02 11.29 6.78
N VAL A 61 4.89 12.31 6.84
CA VAL A 61 4.81 13.50 5.98
C VAL A 61 4.94 13.10 4.51
N LEU A 62 5.88 12.22 4.16
CA LEU A 62 6.05 11.69 2.81
C LEU A 62 4.77 10.98 2.32
N MET A 63 4.20 10.11 3.14
CA MET A 63 2.97 9.38 2.77
C MET A 63 1.78 10.32 2.57
N ARG A 64 1.67 11.39 3.38
CA ARG A 64 0.64 12.42 3.19
C ARG A 64 0.85 13.19 1.88
N MET A 65 2.08 13.57 1.55
CA MET A 65 2.40 14.25 0.29
C MET A 65 2.07 13.38 -0.93
N LEU A 66 2.45 12.09 -0.93
CA LEU A 66 2.15 11.17 -2.03
C LEU A 66 0.63 10.98 -2.24
N LYS A 67 -0.13 10.85 -1.15
CA LYS A 67 -1.59 10.73 -1.20
C LYS A 67 -2.30 11.98 -1.72
N LEU A 68 -1.73 13.18 -1.53
CA LEU A 68 -2.31 14.40 -2.12
C LEU A 68 -2.06 14.49 -3.63
N ILE A 69 -0.93 13.96 -4.09
CA ILE A 69 -0.54 13.99 -5.51
C ILE A 69 -1.25 12.90 -6.32
N ILE A 70 -1.54 11.73 -5.72
CA ILE A 70 -2.11 10.59 -6.45
C ILE A 70 -3.47 10.89 -7.08
N LEU A 71 -4.35 11.60 -6.36
CA LEU A 71 -5.71 11.89 -6.79
C LEU A 71 -5.76 12.73 -8.10
N PRO A 72 -5.12 13.92 -8.17
CA PRO A 72 -5.13 14.72 -9.40
C PRO A 72 -4.37 14.05 -10.55
N LEU A 73 -3.28 13.32 -10.27
CA LEU A 73 -2.51 12.63 -11.31
C LEU A 73 -3.31 11.48 -11.95
N ILE A 74 -4.05 10.70 -11.16
CA ILE A 74 -4.86 9.61 -11.72
C ILE A 74 -5.98 10.17 -12.59
N ILE A 75 -6.72 11.18 -12.12
CA ILE A 75 -7.84 11.76 -12.87
C ILE A 75 -7.36 12.40 -14.18
N SER A 76 -6.32 13.23 -14.13
CA SER A 76 -5.76 13.85 -15.34
C SER A 76 -5.21 12.80 -16.32
N SER A 77 -4.44 11.82 -15.84
CA SER A 77 -3.91 10.73 -16.66
C SER A 77 -5.02 9.87 -17.28
N MET A 78 -6.09 9.61 -16.54
CA MET A 78 -7.23 8.81 -17.03
C MET A 78 -8.00 9.56 -18.12
N ILE A 79 -8.29 10.85 -17.90
CA ILE A 79 -8.98 11.69 -18.89
C ILE A 79 -8.17 11.78 -20.18
N THR A 80 -6.88 12.13 -20.10
CA THR A 80 -6.01 12.20 -21.28
C THR A 80 -5.84 10.84 -21.96
N GLY A 81 -5.73 9.76 -21.18
CA GLY A 81 -5.60 8.40 -21.71
C GLY A 81 -6.83 7.93 -22.49
N VAL A 82 -8.04 8.25 -22.01
CA VAL A 82 -9.28 7.91 -22.72
C VAL A 82 -9.53 8.84 -23.91
N ALA A 83 -9.21 10.13 -23.79
CA ALA A 83 -9.39 11.11 -24.86
C ALA A 83 -8.48 10.89 -26.07
N ALA A 84 -7.31 10.27 -25.88
CA ALA A 84 -6.35 9.97 -26.96
C ALA A 84 -6.75 8.75 -27.82
N LEU A 85 -7.81 8.01 -27.46
CA LEU A 85 -8.22 6.78 -28.13
C LEU A 85 -9.54 6.99 -28.89
N ASP A 86 -9.61 6.49 -30.12
CA ASP A 86 -10.86 6.46 -30.90
C ASP A 86 -11.94 5.61 -30.20
N SER A 87 -13.19 6.07 -30.25
CA SER A 87 -14.33 5.45 -29.54
C SER A 87 -14.53 3.96 -29.90
N SER A 88 -14.29 3.58 -31.15
CA SER A 88 -14.42 2.20 -31.65
C SER A 88 -13.30 1.27 -31.18
N VAL A 89 -12.11 1.83 -30.93
CA VAL A 89 -10.91 1.09 -30.51
C VAL A 89 -10.83 1.01 -28.98
N SER A 90 -11.22 2.10 -28.28
CA SER A 90 -11.23 2.21 -26.82
C SER A 90 -12.03 1.08 -26.15
N GLY A 91 -13.23 0.77 -26.66
CA GLY A 91 -14.07 -0.31 -26.12
C GLY A 91 -13.44 -1.70 -26.26
N LYS A 92 -12.78 -1.99 -27.39
CA LYS A 92 -12.10 -3.28 -27.63
C LYS A 92 -10.86 -3.45 -26.77
N ILE A 93 -10.08 -2.38 -26.61
CA ILE A 93 -8.88 -2.38 -25.75
C ILE A 93 -9.31 -2.53 -24.29
N GLY A 94 -10.34 -1.79 -23.85
CA GLY A 94 -10.90 -1.88 -22.51
C GLY A 94 -11.42 -3.29 -22.18
N LEU A 95 -12.20 -3.89 -23.08
CA LEU A 95 -12.70 -5.25 -22.87
C LEU A 95 -11.56 -6.28 -22.77
N ARG A 96 -10.55 -6.19 -23.63
CA ARG A 96 -9.36 -7.05 -23.55
C ARG A 96 -8.61 -6.85 -22.24
N ALA A 97 -8.48 -5.61 -21.78
CA ALA A 97 -7.83 -5.29 -20.51
C ALA A 97 -8.59 -5.88 -19.32
N VAL A 98 -9.92 -5.77 -19.29
CA VAL A 98 -10.75 -6.35 -18.21
C VAL A 98 -10.64 -7.87 -18.17
N VAL A 99 -10.75 -8.54 -19.33
CA VAL A 99 -10.61 -10.00 -19.41
C VAL A 99 -9.21 -10.45 -18.96
N TYR A 100 -8.17 -9.73 -19.41
CA TYR A 100 -6.79 -9.99 -19.00
C TYR A 100 -6.60 -9.81 -17.49
N TYR A 101 -7.14 -8.74 -16.92
CA TYR A 101 -7.06 -8.45 -15.49
C TYR A 101 -7.81 -9.48 -14.64
N PHE A 102 -8.98 -9.92 -15.08
CA PHE A 102 -9.75 -10.95 -14.40
C PHE A 102 -8.98 -12.28 -14.36
N PHE A 103 -8.41 -12.70 -15.49
CA PHE A 103 -7.66 -13.95 -15.58
C PHE A 103 -6.38 -13.92 -14.72
N THR A 104 -5.60 -12.83 -14.79
CA THR A 104 -4.38 -12.71 -13.97
C THR A 104 -4.70 -12.61 -12.48
N THR A 105 -5.79 -11.92 -12.10
CA THR A 105 -6.22 -11.83 -10.69
C THR A 105 -6.66 -13.20 -10.17
N ALA A 106 -7.42 -13.97 -10.95
CA ALA A 106 -7.83 -15.32 -10.57
C ALA A 106 -6.62 -16.23 -10.35
N LEU A 107 -5.65 -16.22 -11.26
CA LEU A 107 -4.40 -16.98 -11.11
C LEU A 107 -3.60 -16.51 -9.88
N ALA A 108 -3.46 -15.20 -9.67
CA ALA A 108 -2.75 -14.64 -8.53
C ALA A 108 -3.41 -15.01 -7.19
N VAL A 109 -4.75 -14.99 -7.10
CA VAL A 109 -5.49 -15.40 -5.91
C VAL A 109 -5.31 -16.88 -5.62
N ILE A 110 -5.41 -17.76 -6.63
CA ILE A 110 -5.18 -19.20 -6.46
C ILE A 110 -3.76 -19.45 -5.93
N LEU A 111 -2.75 -18.85 -6.56
CA LEU A 111 -1.36 -18.97 -6.10
C LEU A 111 -1.17 -18.40 -4.69
N GLY A 112 -1.80 -17.28 -4.37
CA GLY A 112 -1.76 -16.66 -3.05
C GLY A 112 -2.35 -17.55 -1.96
N ILE A 113 -3.52 -18.17 -2.22
CA ILE A 113 -4.16 -19.10 -1.30
C ILE A 113 -3.29 -20.35 -1.10
N VAL A 114 -2.76 -20.94 -2.19
CA VAL A 114 -1.87 -22.10 -2.11
C VAL A 114 -0.63 -21.78 -1.28
N LEU A 115 -0.01 -20.62 -1.50
CA LEU A 115 1.19 -20.19 -0.77
C LEU A 115 0.90 -19.95 0.72
N VAL A 116 -0.20 -19.25 1.04
CA VAL A 116 -0.61 -18.98 2.43
C VAL A 116 -0.95 -20.27 3.17
N VAL A 117 -1.67 -21.20 2.54
CA VAL A 117 -2.03 -22.49 3.15
C VAL A 117 -0.80 -23.39 3.36
N THR A 118 0.19 -23.30 2.47
CA THR A 118 1.42 -24.10 2.55
C THR A 118 2.39 -23.54 3.59
N ILE A 119 2.70 -22.25 3.53
CA ILE A 119 3.66 -21.60 4.43
C ILE A 119 3.05 -21.36 5.82
N LYS A 120 1.72 -21.20 5.90
CA LYS A 120 0.98 -20.82 7.11
C LYS A 120 1.67 -19.67 7.86
N PRO A 121 1.87 -18.51 7.21
CA PRO A 121 2.52 -17.38 7.87
C PRO A 121 1.71 -16.98 9.12
N GLY A 122 2.38 -16.80 10.26
CA GLY A 122 1.77 -16.26 11.48
C GLY A 122 1.38 -17.29 12.56
N VAL A 123 1.50 -18.60 12.32
CA VAL A 123 1.14 -19.63 13.34
C VAL A 123 2.03 -19.65 14.60
N SER A 124 3.18 -18.97 14.59
CA SER A 124 4.08 -18.84 15.76
C SER A 124 3.88 -17.57 16.58
N GLN A 125 2.99 -16.65 16.19
CA GLN A 125 2.63 -15.52 17.04
C GLN A 125 1.47 -15.94 17.94
N LYS A 126 1.67 -15.86 19.26
CA LYS A 126 0.68 -16.24 20.27
C LYS A 126 -0.66 -15.57 19.97
N ALA A 127 -1.60 -16.33 19.43
CA ALA A 127 -2.94 -15.87 19.09
C ALA A 127 -3.75 -15.41 20.32
N ASP A 128 -3.23 -15.60 21.54
CA ASP A 128 -3.81 -15.12 22.80
C ASP A 128 -3.69 -13.60 23.01
N GLU A 129 -2.72 -12.92 22.39
CA GLU A 129 -2.56 -11.46 22.52
C GLU A 129 -3.30 -10.66 21.44
N ILE A 130 -3.80 -11.33 20.40
CA ILE A 130 -4.73 -10.73 19.46
C ILE A 130 -6.11 -10.84 20.09
N GLY A 131 -6.37 -9.94 21.05
CA GLY A 131 -7.70 -9.73 21.58
C GLY A 131 -8.67 -9.68 20.42
N ARG A 132 -9.64 -10.62 20.41
CA ARG A 132 -10.75 -10.67 19.46
C ARG A 132 -11.64 -9.45 19.69
N MET A 133 -11.13 -8.27 19.38
CA MET A 133 -11.84 -7.01 19.35
C MET A 133 -12.61 -7.00 18.04
N GLY A 134 -13.83 -7.49 18.12
CA GLY A 134 -14.78 -7.46 17.00
C GLY A 134 -15.51 -8.78 16.90
N SER A 135 -16.71 -8.82 17.47
CA SER A 135 -17.78 -9.64 16.91
C SER A 135 -17.84 -9.26 15.44
N THR A 136 -17.34 -10.10 14.54
CA THR A 136 -17.51 -9.90 13.10
C THR A 136 -19.01 -9.82 12.87
N PRO A 137 -19.56 -8.65 12.49
CA PRO A 137 -20.93 -8.65 12.01
C PRO A 137 -20.98 -9.68 10.88
N GLU A 138 -21.98 -10.54 10.89
CA GLU A 138 -22.23 -11.48 9.81
C GLU A 138 -22.70 -10.65 8.61
N VAL A 139 -21.74 -9.98 7.96
CA VAL A 139 -22.00 -9.19 6.76
C VAL A 139 -22.33 -10.22 5.69
N SER A 140 -23.61 -10.30 5.36
CA SER A 140 -24.08 -11.12 4.26
C SER A 140 -23.31 -10.73 2.99
N THR A 141 -22.88 -11.71 2.20
CA THR A 141 -22.17 -11.45 0.94
C THR A 141 -22.97 -10.54 0.02
N VAL A 142 -24.30 -10.62 0.08
CA VAL A 142 -25.22 -9.75 -0.66
C VAL A 142 -25.08 -8.30 -0.21
N ASP A 143 -24.95 -8.04 1.10
CA ASP A 143 -24.79 -6.68 1.64
C ASP A 143 -23.46 -6.07 1.18
N ALA A 144 -22.38 -6.86 1.17
CA ALA A 144 -21.08 -6.43 0.65
C ALA A 144 -21.11 -6.16 -0.87
N MET A 145 -21.81 -6.98 -1.66
CA MET A 145 -21.98 -6.72 -3.10
C MET A 145 -22.83 -5.49 -3.36
N LEU A 146 -23.90 -5.28 -2.58
CA LEU A 146 -24.73 -4.09 -2.66
C LEU A 146 -23.94 -2.83 -2.28
N ASP A 147 -23.11 -2.89 -1.24
CA ASP A 147 -22.25 -1.79 -0.83
C ASP A 147 -21.16 -1.49 -1.86
N LEU A 148 -20.60 -2.49 -2.53
CA LEU A 148 -19.67 -2.27 -3.64
C LEU A 148 -20.34 -1.52 -4.81
N ILE A 149 -21.57 -1.92 -5.17
CA ILE A 149 -22.32 -1.25 -6.24
C ILE A 149 -22.71 0.18 -5.82
N ARG A 150 -23.14 0.39 -4.57
CA ARG A 150 -23.44 1.71 -4.01
C ARG A 150 -22.20 2.61 -4.04
N ASN A 151 -21.03 2.08 -3.66
CA ASN A 151 -19.77 2.84 -3.67
C ASN A 151 -19.22 3.10 -5.09
N MET A 152 -19.60 2.28 -6.08
CA MET A 152 -19.24 2.51 -7.48
C MET A 152 -19.96 3.73 -8.08
N PHE A 153 -21.16 4.03 -7.60
CA PHE A 153 -21.94 5.22 -7.97
C PHE A 153 -22.12 6.12 -6.76
N PRO A 154 -21.09 6.90 -6.37
CA PRO A 154 -21.19 7.76 -5.21
C PRO A 154 -22.33 8.77 -5.40
N GLU A 155 -23.14 8.94 -4.36
CA GLU A 155 -24.20 9.95 -4.30
C GLU A 155 -23.66 11.38 -4.51
N ASN A 156 -22.36 11.61 -4.23
CA ASN A 156 -21.66 12.87 -4.45
C ASN A 156 -20.21 12.63 -4.90
N LEU A 157 -19.92 12.83 -6.19
CA LEU A 157 -18.59 12.61 -6.79
C LEU A 157 -17.50 13.48 -6.14
N VAL A 158 -17.85 14.71 -5.73
CA VAL A 158 -16.92 15.65 -5.06
C VAL A 158 -16.65 15.21 -3.62
N GLN A 159 -17.67 14.74 -2.89
CA GLN A 159 -17.49 14.27 -1.52
C GLN A 159 -16.68 12.97 -1.48
N ALA A 160 -16.91 12.03 -2.40
CA ALA A 160 -16.15 10.79 -2.52
C ALA A 160 -14.67 10.99 -2.87
N CYS A 161 -14.33 12.11 -3.51
CA CYS A 161 -12.96 12.46 -3.89
C CYS A 161 -12.15 13.03 -2.70
N PHE A 162 -12.83 13.71 -1.76
CA PHE A 162 -12.21 14.35 -0.58
C PHE A 162 -12.41 13.57 0.72
N GLN A 163 -13.42 12.72 0.80
CA GLN A 163 -13.71 11.83 1.93
C GLN A 163 -13.88 10.42 1.40
N GLN A 164 -12.89 9.56 1.64
CA GLN A 164 -13.08 8.13 1.50
C GLN A 164 -13.97 7.69 2.66
N VAL A 165 -15.22 7.34 2.36
CA VAL A 165 -16.20 6.93 3.36
C VAL A 165 -15.84 5.51 3.80
N ASP A 166 -14.93 5.38 4.75
CA ASP A 166 -14.80 4.13 5.50
C ASP A 166 -16.04 4.03 6.40
N SER A 167 -16.91 3.06 6.12
CA SER A 167 -18.05 2.75 6.99
C SER A 167 -17.52 2.15 8.30
N ILE A 168 -17.13 3.01 9.24
CA ILE A 168 -16.85 2.62 10.62
C ILE A 168 -18.19 2.28 11.25
N PHE A 169 -18.47 0.98 11.40
CA PHE A 169 -19.57 0.48 12.21
C PHE A 169 -19.28 0.81 13.67
N VAL A 170 -19.65 2.01 14.13
CA VAL A 170 -19.63 2.36 15.55
C VAL A 170 -20.78 1.61 16.22
N PHE A 171 -20.47 0.50 16.88
CA PHE A 171 -21.41 -0.15 17.77
C PHE A 171 -21.64 0.78 18.97
N ILE A 172 -22.73 1.56 18.94
CA ILE A 172 -23.23 2.24 20.12
C ILE A 172 -23.61 1.15 21.13
N ASN A 173 -22.72 0.94 22.10
CA ASN A 173 -22.97 0.07 23.23
C ASN A 173 -24.17 0.64 24.01
N ARG A 174 -25.34 0.00 23.83
CA ARG A 174 -26.60 0.36 24.52
C ARG A 174 -26.51 0.33 26.05
N ARG A 175 -25.40 -0.11 26.65
CA ARG A 175 -25.18 -0.09 28.10
C ARG A 175 -24.77 1.29 28.63
N SER A 176 -24.17 2.16 27.80
CA SER A 176 -23.79 3.53 28.22
C SER A 176 -24.98 4.49 28.29
N VAL A 177 -26.01 4.28 27.45
CA VAL A 177 -27.23 5.11 27.48
C VAL A 177 -28.13 4.83 28.69
N LYS A 178 -28.08 3.61 29.26
CA LYS A 178 -28.79 3.30 30.51
C LYS A 178 -28.14 3.95 31.74
N PHE A 179 -26.82 4.16 31.72
CA PHE A 179 -26.12 4.83 32.82
C PHE A 179 -26.47 6.32 32.89
N TRP A 180 -26.65 6.97 31.73
CA TRP A 180 -27.05 8.38 31.65
C TRP A 180 -28.52 8.63 31.97
N HIS A 181 -29.39 7.63 31.77
CA HIS A 181 -30.82 7.72 32.09
C HIS A 181 -31.16 7.36 33.56
N LEU A 182 -30.16 6.90 34.33
CA LEU A 182 -30.29 6.56 35.76
C LEU A 182 -29.71 7.65 36.68
N LEU A 183 -29.08 8.69 36.11
CA LEU A 183 -28.42 9.78 36.83
C LEU A 183 -29.07 11.15 36.58
N MET A 184 -30.26 11.17 35.96
CA MET A 184 -31.13 12.33 35.78
C MET A 184 -32.51 12.00 36.37
#